data_AF-A0A4S8L776-F1
#
_entry.id   AF-A0A4S8L776-F1
#
_cell.length_a   1.000
_cell.length_b   1.000
_cell.length_c   1.000
_cell.angle_alpha   90.00
_cell.angle_beta   90.00
_cell.angle_gamma   90.00
#
_symmetry.space_group_name_H-M   'P 1'
#
loop_
_entity.id
_entity.type
_entity.pdbx_description
1 polymer ?
#
loop_
_entity_poly.entity_id
_entity_poly.type
_entity_poly.pdbx_seq_one_letter_code
_entity_poly.pdbx_strand_id
1 'polypeptide(L)'
;MDGVGYIYILESSSSVHIKKIGYTRRHPDIRLKEWQISCPSMEFRLRSWFKCTHVKETERLTHWILATRKLRTHTCADCKRRHRELFVLPETNDTGLTVALLANLSLLN
;
A
#
# COMPACT_ATOMS: atom_id res chain seq x y z
N MET A 1 14.96 13.52 8.36
CA MET A 1 13.91 14.27 7.64
C MET A 1 13.39 13.40 6.53
N ASP A 2 12.41 12.57 6.85
CA ASP A 2 11.82 11.60 5.94
C ASP A 2 10.84 12.31 5.02
N GLY A 3 11.39 12.83 3.92
CA GLY A 3 10.78 13.85 3.09
C GLY A 3 9.50 13.46 2.33
N VAL A 4 8.97 14.48 1.66
CA VAL A 4 7.71 14.49 0.92
C VAL A 4 7.63 13.36 -0.11
N GLY A 5 6.48 12.70 -0.16
CA GLY A 5 6.20 11.65 -1.14
C GLY A 5 4.71 11.34 -1.24
N TYR A 6 4.41 10.19 -1.83
CA TYR A 6 3.07 9.68 -2.05
C TYR A 6 2.91 8.36 -1.31
N ILE A 7 1.82 8.23 -0.55
CA ILE A 7 1.27 6.94 -0.21
C ILE A 7 0.38 6.50 -1.35
N TYR A 8 0.53 5.26 -1.79
CA TYR A 8 -0.27 4.69 -2.86
C TYR A 8 -0.87 3.35 -2.45
N ILE A 9 -1.99 3.04 -3.07
CA ILE A 9 -2.71 1.79 -2.91
C ILE A 9 -2.89 1.18 -4.28
N LEU A 10 -2.35 -0.02 -4.48
CA LEU A 10 -2.62 -0.84 -5.64
C LEU A 10 -3.64 -1.91 -5.28
N GLU A 11 -4.49 -2.25 -6.23
CA GLU A 11 -5.50 -3.31 -6.11
C GLU A 11 -5.19 -4.40 -7.12
N SER A 12 -5.25 -5.66 -6.69
CA SER A 12 -5.10 -6.80 -7.59
C SER A 12 -6.33 -6.93 -8.48
N SER A 13 -6.12 -7.07 -9.78
CA SER A 13 -7.21 -7.27 -10.75
C SER A 13 -7.84 -8.66 -10.61
N SER A 14 -7.07 -9.65 -10.10
CA SER A 14 -7.57 -11.01 -9.86
C SER A 14 -8.35 -11.14 -8.54
N SER A 15 -8.15 -10.23 -7.60
CA SER A 15 -8.91 -10.18 -6.35
C SER A 15 -8.91 -8.76 -5.81
N VAL A 16 -10.05 -8.10 -5.91
CA VAL A 16 -10.28 -6.74 -5.43
C VAL A 16 -10.08 -6.59 -3.91
N HIS A 17 -10.05 -7.69 -3.15
CA HIS A 17 -9.71 -7.70 -1.74
C HIS A 17 -8.20 -7.56 -1.47
N ILE A 18 -7.35 -7.94 -2.43
CA ILE A 18 -5.90 -7.89 -2.24
C ILE A 18 -5.41 -6.49 -2.60
N LYS A 19 -4.88 -5.79 -1.61
CA LYS A 19 -4.35 -4.44 -1.74
C LYS A 19 -2.87 -4.41 -1.41
N LYS A 20 -2.07 -3.71 -2.22
CA LYS A 20 -0.70 -3.32 -1.88
C LYS A 20 -0.72 -1.89 -1.39
N ILE A 21 -0.13 -1.63 -0.23
CA ILE A 21 0.03 -0.27 0.28
C ILE A 21 1.52 0.01 0.39
N GLY A 22 1.97 1.11 -0.18
CA GLY A 22 3.36 1.52 -0.02
C GLY A 22 3.59 3.01 -0.24
N TYR A 23 4.84 3.44 -0.10
CA TYR A 23 5.24 4.80 -0.47
C TYR A 23 6.18 4.90 -1.67
N THR A 24 6.18 6.08 -2.29
CA THR A 24 7.17 6.49 -3.28
C THR A 24 7.44 7.99 -3.20
N ARG A 25 8.64 8.43 -3.60
CA ARG A 25 8.95 9.86 -3.81
C ARG A 25 8.63 10.32 -5.23
N ARG A 26 8.47 9.38 -6.16
CA ARG A 26 8.11 9.62 -7.56
C ARG A 26 6.60 9.49 -7.73
N HIS A 27 6.07 9.80 -8.91
CA HIS A 27 4.65 9.59 -9.18
C HIS A 27 4.26 8.10 -8.98
N PRO A 28 3.10 7.78 -8.35
CA PRO A 28 2.66 6.40 -8.11
C PRO A 28 2.62 5.51 -9.36
N ASP A 29 2.27 6.04 -10.52
CA ASP A 29 2.26 5.28 -11.78
C ASP A 29 3.64 4.74 -12.19
N ILE A 30 4.70 5.50 -11.89
CA ILE A 30 6.07 5.05 -12.15
C ILE A 30 6.36 3.83 -11.27
N ARG A 31 5.94 3.89 -10.00
CA ARG A 31 6.15 2.79 -9.05
C ARG A 31 5.30 1.56 -9.39
N LEU A 32 4.10 1.76 -9.92
CA LEU A 32 3.27 0.66 -10.44
C LEU A 32 4.00 -0.11 -11.55
N LYS A 33 4.56 0.59 -12.55
CA LYS A 33 5.31 -0.05 -13.64
C LYS A 33 6.51 -0.85 -13.14
N GLU A 34 7.30 -0.27 -12.24
CA GLU A 34 8.44 -0.96 -11.60
C GLU A 34 7.98 -2.22 -10.84
N TRP A 35 6.84 -2.14 -10.15
CA TRP A 35 6.29 -3.26 -9.41
C TRP A 35 5.85 -4.40 -10.31
N GLN A 36 5.11 -4.08 -11.39
CA GLN A 36 4.64 -5.05 -12.38
C GLN A 36 5.80 -5.82 -13.02
N ILE A 37 6.95 -5.18 -13.23
CA ILE A 37 8.19 -5.85 -13.69
C ILE A 37 8.74 -6.81 -12.63
N SER A 38 8.71 -6.41 -11.36
CA SER A 38 9.33 -7.16 -10.25
C SER A 38 8.53 -8.38 -9.76
N CYS A 39 7.21 -8.40 -10.01
CA CYS A 39 6.30 -9.42 -9.51
C CYS A 39 5.18 -9.66 -10.55
N PRO A 40 5.34 -10.64 -11.46
CA PRO A 40 4.41 -10.86 -12.58
C PRO A 40 3.05 -11.43 -12.13
N SER A 41 3.01 -11.93 -10.91
CA SER A 41 1.97 -12.71 -10.26
C SER A 41 0.63 -12.04 -10.04
N MET A 42 0.60 -10.71 -10.08
CA MET A 42 -0.60 -9.96 -9.75
C MET A 42 -0.66 -8.72 -10.63
N GLU A 43 -1.62 -8.75 -11.55
CA GLU A 43 -2.02 -7.59 -12.35
C GLU A 43 -2.57 -6.51 -11.41
N PHE A 44 -1.68 -5.73 -10.83
CA PHE A 44 -2.07 -4.61 -9.99
C PHE A 44 -2.47 -3.42 -10.85
N ARG A 45 -3.49 -2.69 -10.38
CA ARG A 45 -3.84 -1.34 -10.86
C ARG A 45 -3.74 -0.34 -9.73
N LEU A 46 -3.38 0.90 -10.06
CA LEU A 46 -3.40 2.00 -9.09
C LEU A 46 -4.85 2.31 -8.73
N ARG A 47 -5.20 2.18 -7.44
CA ARG A 47 -6.55 2.45 -6.94
C ARG A 47 -6.68 3.87 -6.41
N SER A 48 -5.74 4.28 -5.57
CA SER A 48 -5.73 5.60 -4.95
C SER A 48 -4.34 5.97 -4.47
N TRP A 49 -4.14 7.26 -4.23
CA TRP A 49 -2.92 7.81 -3.67
C TRP A 49 -3.18 9.18 -3.04
N PHE A 50 -2.32 9.59 -2.12
CA PHE A 50 -2.26 10.96 -1.64
C PHE A 50 -0.81 11.36 -1.34
N LYS A 51 -0.55 12.67 -1.37
CA LYS A 51 0.77 13.23 -1.07
C LYS A 51 0.86 13.59 0.40
N CYS A 52 1.97 13.29 1.05
CA CYS A 52 2.23 13.73 2.42
C CYS A 52 3.71 14.03 2.69
N THR A 53 3.97 14.74 3.79
CA THR A 53 5.30 15.20 4.19
C THR A 53 6.12 14.12 4.87
N HIS A 54 5.50 13.28 5.72
CA HIS A 54 6.16 12.23 6.52
C HIS A 54 5.86 10.85 5.92
N VAL A 55 6.27 10.66 4.66
CA VAL A 55 5.74 9.55 3.85
C VAL A 55 6.16 8.17 4.37
N LYS A 56 7.37 8.03 4.93
CA LYS A 56 7.84 6.74 5.45
C LYS A 56 7.18 6.38 6.76
N GLU A 57 7.03 7.36 7.65
CA GLU A 57 6.38 7.20 8.95
C GLU A 57 4.89 6.89 8.73
N THR A 58 4.27 7.55 7.76
CA THR A 58 2.88 7.31 7.38
C THR A 58 2.70 5.87 6.88
N GLU A 59 3.56 5.38 5.96
CA GLU A 59 3.50 3.98 5.50
C GLU A 59 3.70 3.03 6.68
N ARG A 60 4.72 3.25 7.50
CA ARG A 60 5.05 2.39 8.64
C ARG A 60 3.89 2.28 9.62
N LEU A 61 3.27 3.41 9.98
CA LEU A 61 2.14 3.44 10.89
C LEU A 61 0.90 2.78 10.26
N THR A 62 0.66 3.02 8.97
CA THR A 62 -0.41 2.37 8.20
C THR A 62 -0.25 0.84 8.23
N HIS A 63 0.94 0.34 7.91
CA HIS A 63 1.23 -1.09 7.93
C HIS A 63 1.08 -1.67 9.34
N TRP A 64 1.51 -0.96 10.37
CA TRP A 64 1.35 -1.39 11.75
C TRP A 64 -0.13 -1.49 12.16
N ILE A 65 -0.96 -0.50 11.85
CA ILE A 65 -2.41 -0.52 12.11
C ILE A 65 -3.10 -1.68 11.37
N LEU A 66 -2.72 -1.94 10.12
CA LEU A 66 -3.34 -3.01 9.33
C LEU A 66 -2.86 -4.40 9.79
N ALA A 67 -1.58 -4.54 10.13
CA ALA A 67 -1.01 -5.80 10.62
C ALA A 67 -1.59 -6.20 12.00
N THR A 68 -1.80 -5.23 12.90
CA THR A 68 -2.42 -5.48 14.22
C THR A 68 -3.85 -6.00 14.10
N ARG A 69 -4.58 -5.62 13.04
CA ARG A 69 -5.92 -6.14 12.72
C ARG A 69 -5.92 -7.55 12.09
N LYS A 70 -4.77 -8.24 12.05
CA LYS A 70 -4.58 -9.58 11.43
C LYS A 70 -5.00 -9.66 9.96
N LEU A 71 -5.01 -8.53 9.24
CA LEU A 71 -5.21 -8.47 7.79
C LEU A 71 -3.91 -8.93 7.12
N ARG A 72 -3.62 -10.24 7.23
CA ARG A 72 -2.28 -10.78 7.06
C ARG A 72 -1.77 -10.77 5.61
N THR A 73 -0.45 -10.61 5.56
CA THR A 73 0.48 -10.72 4.44
C THR A 73 0.20 -11.90 3.50
N HIS A 74 0.07 -11.60 2.21
CA HIS A 74 -0.07 -12.58 1.15
C HIS A 74 1.30 -13.14 0.74
N THR A 75 1.45 -14.46 0.76
CA THR A 75 2.56 -15.14 0.07
C THR A 75 2.23 -15.14 -1.41
N CYS A 76 3.05 -14.47 -2.21
CA CYS A 76 2.82 -14.46 -3.64
C CYS A 76 3.18 -15.82 -4.25
N ALA A 77 2.25 -16.39 -5.02
CA ALA A 77 2.41 -17.70 -5.65
C ALA A 77 3.60 -17.72 -6.63
N ASP A 78 3.75 -16.69 -7.47
CA ASP A 78 4.75 -16.74 -8.55
C ASP A 78 6.12 -16.19 -8.18
N CYS A 79 6.22 -15.20 -7.29
CA CYS A 79 7.52 -14.68 -6.85
C CYS A 79 8.08 -15.41 -5.62
N LYS A 80 7.28 -16.29 -4.99
CA LYS A 80 7.59 -17.07 -3.76
C LYS A 80 8.04 -16.22 -2.56
N ARG A 81 7.90 -14.90 -2.62
CA ARG A 81 8.25 -13.98 -1.54
C ARG A 81 7.03 -13.68 -0.69
N ARG A 82 7.28 -13.45 0.59
CA ARG A 82 6.29 -12.94 1.53
C ARG A 82 6.27 -11.42 1.43
N HIS A 83 5.19 -10.87 0.91
CA HIS A 83 5.02 -9.43 0.83
C HIS A 83 4.38 -8.90 2.11
N ARG A 84 5.10 -8.01 2.79
CA ARG A 84 4.63 -7.36 4.02
C ARG A 84 3.71 -6.17 3.74
N GLU A 85 3.78 -5.69 2.51
CA GLU A 85 2.99 -4.60 1.97
C GLU A 85 1.62 -5.02 1.42
N LEU A 86 1.30 -6.32 1.41
CA LEU A 86 0.06 -6.87 0.88
C LEU A 86 -0.91 -7.17 2.02
N PHE A 87 -2.14 -6.69 1.86
CA PHE A 87 -3.21 -6.80 2.84
C PHE A 87 -4.48 -7.29 2.17
N VAL A 88 -5.23 -8.15 2.86
CA VAL A 88 -6.58 -8.55 2.45
C VAL A 88 -7.56 -7.60 3.11
N LEU A 89 -8.16 -6.70 2.33
CA LEU A 89 -9.12 -5.69 2.78
C LEU A 89 -10.51 -5.97 2.16
N PRO A 90 -11.62 -5.70 2.86
CA PRO A 90 -12.97 -5.87 2.32
C PRO A 90 -13.18 -5.06 1.04
N GLU A 91 -13.97 -5.60 0.09
CA GLU A 91 -14.23 -5.05 -1.26
C GLU A 91 -14.77 -3.62 -1.24
N THR A 92 -15.61 -3.33 -0.24
CA THR A 92 -16.49 -2.16 -0.23
C THR A 92 -15.84 -0.89 0.30
N ASN A 93 -14.62 -0.95 0.82
CA ASN A 93 -14.05 0.17 1.54
C ASN A 93 -12.69 0.59 0.99
N ASP A 94 -12.54 1.91 0.82
CA ASP A 94 -11.27 2.63 0.82
C ASP A 94 -10.53 2.51 2.17
N THR A 95 -10.68 1.40 2.90
CA THR A 95 -10.10 1.13 4.22
C THR A 95 -8.61 1.44 4.23
N GLY A 96 -7.87 0.99 3.21
CA GLY A 96 -6.44 1.26 3.11
C GLY A 96 -6.14 2.76 3.04
N LEU A 97 -6.95 3.52 2.31
CA LEU A 97 -6.80 4.97 2.17
C LEU A 97 -7.19 5.68 3.47
N THR A 98 -8.32 5.28 4.07
CA THR A 98 -8.79 5.82 5.35
C THR A 98 -7.75 5.60 6.46
N VAL A 99 -7.20 4.38 6.59
CA VAL A 99 -6.16 4.10 7.58
C VAL A 99 -4.91 4.94 7.29
N ALA A 100 -4.50 5.06 6.03
CA ALA A 100 -3.32 5.84 5.68
C ALA A 100 -3.50 7.35 5.94
N LEU A 101 -4.68 7.90 5.68
CA LEU A 101 -5.02 9.29 5.98
C LEU A 101 -5.04 9.54 7.49
N LEU A 102 -5.64 8.63 8.28
CA LEU A 102 -5.64 8.72 9.73
C LEU A 102 -4.22 8.63 10.29
N ALA A 103 -3.39 7.72 9.78
CA ALA A 103 -1.99 7.60 10.15
C ALA A 103 -1.21 8.89 9.86
N ASN A 104 -1.43 9.51 8.69
CA ASN A 104 -0.83 10.78 8.35
C ASN A 104 -1.28 11.90 9.31
N LEU A 105 -2.57 12.00 9.60
CA LEU A 105 -3.11 13.01 10.53
C LEU A 105 -2.53 12.85 11.95
N SER A 106 -2.34 11.62 12.43
CA SER A 106 -1.72 11.36 13.73
C SER A 106 -0.24 11.80 13.82
N LEU A 107 0.42 12.05 12.68
CA LEU A 107 1.81 12.52 12.62
C LEU A 107 1.93 14.04 12.43
N LEU A 108 0.81 14.72 12.23
CA LEU A 108 0.74 16.19 12.07
C LEU A 108 0.34 16.90 13.37
N ASN A 109 -0.11 16.16 14.37
CA ASN A 109 -0.37 16.62 15.73
C ASN A 109 0.84 16.37 16.62
#